data_AF-A0A944BRR1-F1
#
_entry.id   AF-A0A944BRR1-F1
#
_cell.length_a   1.000
_cell.length_b   1.000
_cell.length_c   1.000
_cell.angle_alpha   90.00
_cell.angle_beta   90.00
_cell.angle_gamma   90.00
#
_symmetry.space_group_name_H-M   'P 1'
#
loop_
_entity.id
_entity.type
_entity.pdbx_description
1 polymer ?
#
loop_
_entity_poly.entity_id
_entity_poly.type
_entity_poly.pdbx_seq_one_letter_code
_entity_poly.pdbx_strand_id
1 'polypeptide(L)'
;MKKYLTSIVLGSLFVIFSLFVFLFNKVYEASFYISYFIVLAVLLLEVGINIFRIKASYHFTTLYPITLLTAGYFLLEMIIASIMIGIGTVHWKVHLCIQIPLFVIYLVIALILYASANHVHQNIKEIKEQTVVRNDLADGIRNAANLTTDVFLKDSIESLANDLHYSQISNKTSEFDDMIHSVTNQLKQALLSNDIEGAKAEINRLKGLVACRAQQATRGR
;
A
#
# COMPACT_ATOMS: atom_id res chain seq x y z
N MET A 1 4.74 21.60 -5.57
CA MET A 1 3.67 22.17 -6.43
C MET A 1 2.71 21.12 -6.99
N LYS A 2 3.15 20.13 -7.81
CA LYS A 2 2.25 19.13 -8.43
C LYS A 2 1.30 18.40 -7.46
N LYS A 3 1.73 18.14 -6.21
CA LYS A 3 0.96 17.40 -5.20
C LYS A 3 -0.36 18.07 -4.76
N TYR A 4 -0.43 19.40 -4.81
CA TYR A 4 -1.62 20.18 -4.43
C TYR A 4 -2.42 20.67 -5.63
N LEU A 5 -1.94 20.42 -6.86
CA LEU A 5 -2.51 20.99 -8.07
C LEU A 5 -3.98 20.59 -8.23
N THR A 6 -4.33 19.33 -7.97
CA THR A 6 -5.71 18.83 -8.05
C THR A 6 -6.63 19.60 -7.10
N SER A 7 -6.29 19.68 -5.80
CA SER A 7 -7.12 20.40 -4.82
C SER A 7 -7.18 21.90 -5.09
N ILE A 8 -6.11 22.52 -5.61
CA ILE A 8 -6.13 23.94 -6.01
C ILE A 8 -7.09 24.14 -7.19
N VAL A 9 -7.05 23.27 -8.20
CA VAL A 9 -7.92 23.35 -9.38
C VAL A 9 -9.38 23.12 -8.98
N LEU A 10 -9.67 22.08 -8.19
CA LEU A 10 -11.02 21.78 -7.74
C LEU A 10 -11.57 22.84 -6.78
N GLY A 11 -10.73 23.38 -5.89
CA GLY A 11 -11.08 24.51 -5.03
C GLY A 11 -11.40 25.77 -5.85
N SER A 12 -10.63 26.06 -6.90
CA SER A 12 -10.91 27.19 -7.80
C SER A 12 -12.22 27.01 -8.55
N LEU A 13 -12.48 25.79 -9.05
CA LEU A 13 -13.76 25.41 -9.66
C LEU A 13 -14.93 25.60 -8.69
N PHE A 14 -14.76 25.22 -7.42
CA PHE A 14 -15.78 25.41 -6.39
C PHE A 14 -16.07 26.90 -6.12
N VAL A 15 -15.04 27.75 -6.12
CA VAL A 15 -15.23 29.20 -5.97
C VAL A 15 -16.04 29.76 -7.16
N ILE A 16 -15.70 29.36 -8.39
CA ILE A 16 -16.44 29.75 -9.59
C ILE A 16 -17.89 29.27 -9.53
N PHE A 17 -18.10 28.00 -9.14
CA PHE A 17 -19.42 27.42 -8.93
C PHE A 17 -20.21 28.19 -7.88
N SER A 18 -19.61 28.49 -6.73
CA SER A 18 -20.26 29.26 -5.67
C SER A 18 -20.68 30.64 -6.17
N LEU A 19 -19.78 31.37 -6.85
CA LEU A 19 -20.12 32.67 -7.45
C LEU A 19 -21.29 32.55 -8.40
N PHE A 20 -21.27 31.57 -9.31
CA PHE A 20 -22.35 31.34 -10.27
C PHE A 20 -23.68 31.05 -9.57
N VAL A 21 -23.68 30.10 -8.63
CA VAL A 21 -24.88 29.65 -7.93
C VAL A 21 -25.47 30.76 -7.03
N PHE A 22 -24.64 31.61 -6.43
CA PHE A 22 -25.13 32.75 -5.63
C PHE A 22 -25.56 33.96 -6.48
N LEU A 23 -24.92 34.22 -7.63
CA LEU A 23 -25.27 35.35 -8.51
C LEU A 23 -26.56 35.10 -9.30
N PHE A 24 -26.75 33.88 -9.80
CA PHE A 24 -27.86 33.56 -10.70
C PHE A 24 -29.11 33.09 -9.97
N ASN A 25 -28.97 32.55 -8.75
CA ASN A 25 -30.13 32.11 -7.99
C ASN A 25 -30.73 33.27 -7.18
N LYS A 26 -32.01 33.57 -7.40
CA LYS A 26 -32.72 34.66 -6.72
C LYS A 26 -33.50 34.20 -5.49
N VAL A 27 -33.66 32.89 -5.29
CA VAL A 27 -34.44 32.29 -4.19
C VAL A 27 -33.63 31.21 -3.50
N TYR A 28 -33.24 31.46 -2.25
CA TYR A 28 -32.44 30.53 -1.44
C TYR A 28 -33.33 29.66 -0.55
N GLU A 29 -33.99 28.67 -1.17
CA GLU A 29 -34.81 27.69 -0.46
C GLU A 29 -33.99 26.52 0.11
N ALA A 30 -34.60 25.67 0.95
CA ALA A 30 -33.95 24.49 1.53
C ALA A 30 -33.29 23.58 0.47
N SER A 31 -33.92 23.45 -0.70
CA SER A 31 -33.41 22.69 -1.86
C SER A 31 -32.03 23.18 -2.33
N PHE A 32 -31.79 24.50 -2.29
CA PHE A 32 -30.50 25.10 -2.64
C PHE A 32 -29.42 24.69 -1.64
N TYR A 33 -29.70 24.83 -0.34
CA TYR A 33 -28.73 24.55 0.71
C TYR A 33 -28.34 23.07 0.75
N ILE A 34 -29.27 22.15 0.50
CA ILE A 34 -29.00 20.71 0.45
C ILE A 34 -27.96 20.40 -0.64
N SER A 35 -28.22 20.83 -1.88
CA SER A 35 -27.32 20.58 -3.00
C SER A 35 -25.98 21.29 -2.83
N TYR A 36 -25.97 22.53 -2.34
CA TYR A 36 -24.73 23.26 -2.05
C TYR A 36 -23.90 22.57 -0.96
N PHE A 37 -24.54 22.11 0.11
CA PHE A 37 -23.85 21.47 1.24
C PHE A 37 -23.23 20.13 0.85
N ILE A 38 -23.89 19.34 -0.01
CA ILE A 38 -23.29 18.08 -0.49
C ILE A 38 -22.03 18.38 -1.32
N VAL A 39 -22.07 19.32 -2.27
CA VAL A 39 -20.89 19.71 -3.05
C VAL A 39 -19.75 20.18 -2.15
N LEU A 40 -20.06 21.00 -1.14
CA LEU A 40 -19.08 21.46 -0.14
C LEU A 40 -18.50 20.29 0.66
N ALA A 41 -19.33 19.36 1.13
CA ALA A 41 -18.90 18.18 1.87
C ALA A 41 -17.95 17.31 1.04
N VAL A 42 -18.26 17.09 -0.23
CA VAL A 42 -17.40 16.34 -1.15
C VAL A 42 -16.06 17.06 -1.37
N LEU A 43 -16.05 18.39 -1.52
CA LEU A 43 -14.82 19.17 -1.61
C LEU A 43 -13.95 19.02 -0.36
N LEU A 44 -14.54 19.16 0.83
CA LEU A 44 -13.81 19.03 2.09
C LEU A 44 -13.20 17.62 2.22
N LEU A 45 -13.92 16.61 1.77
CA LEU A 45 -13.45 15.22 1.77
C LEU A 45 -12.30 15.02 0.77
N GLU A 46 -12.38 15.62 -0.44
CA GLU A 46 -11.28 15.64 -1.42
C GLU A 46 -10.00 16.27 -0.84
N VAL A 47 -10.14 17.44 -0.22
CA VAL A 47 -9.02 18.17 0.38
C VAL A 47 -8.44 17.35 1.54
N GLY A 48 -9.31 16.76 2.37
CA GLY A 48 -8.91 15.87 3.45
C GLY A 48 -8.07 14.69 2.95
N ILE A 49 -8.57 13.95 1.96
CA ILE A 49 -7.86 12.81 1.36
C ILE A 49 -6.52 13.23 0.77
N ASN A 50 -6.45 14.36 0.06
CA ASN A 50 -5.19 14.85 -0.50
C ASN A 50 -4.18 15.24 0.58
N ILE A 51 -4.61 15.90 1.67
CA ILE A 51 -3.73 16.24 2.80
C ILE A 51 -3.17 14.95 3.42
N PHE A 52 -4.02 13.95 3.68
CA PHE A 52 -3.59 12.65 4.21
C PHE A 52 -2.60 11.96 3.26
N ARG A 53 -2.88 11.94 1.95
CA ARG A 53 -2.00 11.37 0.92
C ARG A 53 -0.62 12.04 0.92
N ILE A 54 -0.57 13.37 1.04
CA ILE A 54 0.69 14.13 0.99
C ILE A 54 1.52 13.90 2.25
N LYS A 55 0.89 13.94 3.43
CA LYS A 55 1.57 13.69 4.71
C LYS A 55 2.12 12.28 4.80
N ALA A 56 1.42 11.30 4.23
CA ALA A 56 1.81 9.92 4.33
C ALA A 56 3.11 9.56 3.58
N SER A 57 3.57 10.39 2.62
CA SER A 57 4.80 10.27 1.78
C SER A 57 5.03 8.95 1.02
N TYR A 58 4.61 7.80 1.55
CA TYR A 58 4.73 6.43 1.06
C TYR A 58 3.40 5.82 0.57
N HIS A 59 2.24 6.41 0.88
CA HIS A 59 0.92 5.95 0.39
C HIS A 59 0.52 6.52 -0.98
N PHE A 60 1.46 7.14 -1.70
CA PHE A 60 1.15 7.92 -2.90
C PHE A 60 0.51 7.07 -4.01
N THR A 61 0.95 5.83 -4.21
CA THR A 61 0.39 4.92 -5.21
C THR A 61 -0.91 4.26 -4.75
N THR A 62 -1.04 3.98 -3.46
CA THR A 62 -2.19 3.23 -2.91
C THR A 62 -3.44 4.10 -2.73
N LEU A 63 -3.29 5.39 -2.42
CA LEU A 63 -4.42 6.31 -2.23
C LEU A 63 -4.79 7.11 -3.50
N TYR A 64 -4.02 6.97 -4.58
CA TYR A 64 -4.30 7.65 -5.86
C TYR A 64 -5.67 7.30 -6.45
N PRO A 65 -6.12 6.02 -6.49
CA PRO A 65 -7.43 5.66 -7.02
C PRO A 65 -8.58 6.35 -6.28
N ILE A 66 -8.46 6.49 -4.95
CA ILE A 66 -9.47 7.16 -4.11
C ILE A 66 -9.50 8.66 -4.42
N THR A 67 -8.33 9.27 -4.65
CA THR A 67 -8.27 10.68 -5.05
C THR A 67 -8.96 10.90 -6.39
N LEU A 68 -8.72 10.02 -7.37
CA LEU A 68 -9.33 10.10 -8.70
C LEU A 68 -10.85 9.91 -8.63
N LEU A 69 -11.31 8.91 -7.87
CA LEU A 69 -12.74 8.67 -7.63
C LEU A 69 -13.41 9.90 -7.01
N THR A 70 -12.79 10.49 -5.99
CA THR A 70 -13.34 11.64 -5.27
C THR A 70 -13.38 12.89 -6.15
N ALA A 71 -12.32 13.14 -6.94
CA ALA A 71 -12.31 14.24 -7.91
C ALA A 71 -13.38 14.07 -9.00
N GLY A 72 -13.56 12.84 -9.52
CA GLY A 72 -14.60 12.54 -10.50
C GLY A 72 -16.00 12.71 -9.92
N TYR A 73 -16.23 12.21 -8.71
CA TYR A 73 -17.50 12.37 -8.01
C TYR A 73 -17.80 13.85 -7.70
N PHE A 74 -16.80 14.63 -7.29
CA PHE A 74 -16.95 16.07 -7.08
C PHE A 74 -17.43 16.80 -8.34
N LEU A 75 -16.85 16.51 -9.50
CA LEU A 75 -17.28 17.09 -10.77
C LEU A 75 -18.71 16.67 -11.15
N LEU A 76 -19.04 15.39 -10.95
CA LEU A 76 -20.40 14.88 -11.19
C LEU A 76 -21.40 15.60 -10.28
N GLU A 77 -21.08 15.73 -8.99
CA GLU A 77 -21.94 16.35 -8.00
C GLU A 77 -22.14 17.84 -8.28
N MET A 78 -21.10 18.55 -8.73
CA MET A 78 -21.24 19.94 -9.21
C MET A 78 -22.26 20.06 -10.36
N ILE A 79 -22.24 19.13 -11.32
CA ILE A 79 -23.19 19.12 -12.44
C ILE A 79 -24.60 18.85 -11.94
N ILE A 80 -24.78 17.80 -11.12
CA ILE A 80 -26.09 17.42 -10.57
C ILE A 80 -26.65 18.56 -9.71
N ALA A 81 -25.87 19.10 -8.78
CA ALA A 81 -26.27 20.23 -7.95
C ALA A 81 -26.63 21.46 -8.79
N SER A 82 -25.90 21.77 -9.85
CA SER A 82 -26.23 22.88 -10.76
C SER A 82 -27.60 22.69 -11.43
N ILE A 83 -27.88 21.48 -11.92
CA ILE A 83 -29.18 21.14 -12.53
C ILE A 83 -30.29 21.26 -11.49
N MET A 84 -30.10 20.67 -10.32
CA MET A 84 -31.11 20.67 -9.25
C MET A 84 -31.42 22.09 -8.76
N ILE A 85 -30.40 22.93 -8.58
CA ILE A 85 -30.57 24.34 -8.20
C ILE A 85 -31.29 25.12 -9.32
N GLY A 86 -30.93 24.88 -10.59
CA GLY A 86 -31.52 25.56 -11.73
C GLY A 86 -33.01 25.28 -11.97
N ILE A 87 -33.50 24.10 -11.58
CA ILE A 87 -34.94 23.76 -11.69
C ILE A 87 -35.79 24.54 -10.67
N GLY A 88 -35.18 25.05 -9.60
CA GLY A 88 -35.65 26.19 -8.80
C GLY A 88 -37.00 26.07 -8.07
N THR A 89 -37.72 24.95 -8.18
CA THR A 89 -39.12 24.83 -7.69
C THR A 89 -39.49 23.42 -7.21
N VAL A 90 -38.52 22.50 -7.16
CA VAL A 90 -38.78 21.13 -6.73
C VAL A 90 -38.73 21.05 -5.21
N HIS A 91 -39.73 20.39 -4.62
CA HIS A 91 -39.82 20.14 -3.19
C HIS A 91 -38.51 19.50 -2.67
N TRP A 92 -37.95 20.03 -1.57
CA TRP A 92 -36.66 19.63 -0.98
C TRP A 92 -36.46 18.12 -0.80
N LYS A 93 -37.55 17.38 -0.56
CA LYS A 93 -37.57 15.91 -0.50
C LYS A 93 -36.98 15.25 -1.75
N VAL A 94 -37.25 15.78 -2.94
CA VAL A 94 -36.70 15.24 -4.19
C VAL A 94 -35.19 15.43 -4.25
N HIS A 95 -34.69 16.57 -3.76
CA HIS A 95 -33.25 16.81 -3.63
C HIS A 95 -32.61 15.76 -2.74
N LEU A 96 -33.18 15.49 -1.56
CA LEU A 96 -32.67 14.43 -0.69
C LEU A 96 -32.72 13.04 -1.30
N CYS A 97 -33.81 12.68 -1.98
CA CYS A 97 -33.96 11.36 -2.60
C CYS A 97 -32.94 11.10 -3.71
N ILE A 98 -32.31 12.13 -4.27
CA ILE A 98 -31.27 12.01 -5.30
C ILE A 98 -29.89 12.13 -4.67
N GLN A 99 -29.68 13.20 -3.90
CA GLN A 99 -28.40 13.58 -3.31
C GLN A 99 -27.89 12.58 -2.28
N ILE A 100 -28.76 12.13 -1.35
CA ILE A 100 -28.33 11.20 -0.29
C ILE A 100 -27.92 9.84 -0.87
N PRO A 101 -28.72 9.17 -1.73
CA PRO A 101 -28.31 7.88 -2.27
C PRO A 101 -27.01 7.95 -3.08
N LEU A 102 -26.81 9.00 -3.89
CA LEU A 102 -25.57 9.20 -4.63
C LEU A 102 -24.37 9.34 -3.69
N PHE A 103 -24.50 10.18 -2.66
CA PHE A 103 -23.45 10.38 -1.66
C PHE A 103 -23.13 9.09 -0.89
N VAL A 104 -24.15 8.31 -0.52
CA VAL A 104 -23.98 7.02 0.17
C VAL A 104 -23.27 6.00 -0.73
N ILE A 105 -23.67 5.89 -2.00
CA ILE A 105 -23.01 4.99 -2.97
C ILE A 105 -21.54 5.38 -3.11
N TYR A 106 -21.25 6.68 -3.26
CA TYR A 106 -19.89 7.19 -3.30
C TYR A 106 -19.09 6.78 -2.04
N LEU A 107 -19.65 7.00 -0.84
CA LEU A 107 -18.98 6.65 0.42
C LEU A 107 -18.67 5.15 0.51
N VAL A 108 -19.60 4.29 0.13
CA VAL A 108 -19.38 2.83 0.14
C VAL A 108 -18.22 2.45 -0.79
N ILE A 109 -18.20 2.98 -2.02
CA ILE A 109 -17.11 2.69 -2.98
C ILE A 109 -15.78 3.23 -2.45
N ALA A 110 -15.77 4.46 -1.91
CA ALA A 110 -14.57 5.07 -1.34
C ALA A 110 -14.01 4.24 -0.16
N LEU A 111 -14.88 3.72 0.71
CA LEU A 111 -14.50 2.85 1.82
C LEU A 111 -13.92 1.51 1.36
N ILE A 112 -14.53 0.88 0.34
CA ILE A 112 -14.01 -0.37 -0.25
C ILE A 112 -12.62 -0.15 -0.83
N LEU A 113 -12.42 0.93 -1.59
CA LEU A 113 -11.11 1.27 -2.15
C LEU A 113 -10.09 1.57 -1.05
N TYR A 114 -10.49 2.25 0.02
CA TYR A 114 -9.62 2.48 1.17
C TYR A 114 -9.19 1.19 1.86
N ALA A 115 -10.13 0.27 2.12
CA ALA A 115 -9.83 -1.02 2.72
C ALA A 115 -8.89 -1.85 1.83
N SER A 116 -9.14 -1.87 0.52
CA SER A 116 -8.29 -2.55 -0.46
C SER A 116 -6.88 -1.94 -0.49
N ALA A 117 -6.77 -0.62 -0.53
CA ALA A 117 -5.49 0.08 -0.51
C ALA A 117 -4.69 -0.23 0.76
N ASN A 118 -5.35 -0.28 1.92
CA ASN A 118 -4.72 -0.63 3.19
C ASN A 118 -4.20 -2.08 3.18
N HIS A 119 -4.99 -3.03 2.68
CA HIS A 119 -4.58 -4.43 2.60
C HIS A 119 -3.38 -4.62 1.65
N VAL A 120 -3.40 -3.98 0.48
CA VAL A 120 -2.26 -3.99 -0.45
C VAL A 120 -1.02 -3.40 0.20
N HIS A 121 -1.17 -2.31 0.97
CA HIS A 121 -0.05 -1.69 1.66
C HIS A 121 0.57 -2.59 2.73
N GLN A 122 -0.26 -3.27 3.53
CA GLN A 122 0.20 -4.24 4.54
C GLN A 122 0.98 -5.37 3.87
N ASN A 123 0.46 -5.95 2.79
CA ASN A 123 1.14 -7.01 2.05
C ASN A 123 2.50 -6.54 1.48
N ILE A 124 2.57 -5.32 0.92
CA ILE A 124 3.85 -4.75 0.43
C ILE A 124 4.84 -4.58 1.58
N LYS A 125 4.38 -4.12 2.75
CA LYS A 125 5.23 -3.95 3.94
C LYS A 125 5.79 -5.29 4.40
N GLU A 126 4.95 -6.31 4.52
CA GLU A 126 5.35 -7.67 4.89
C GLU A 126 6.35 -8.26 3.91
N ILE A 127 6.12 -8.13 2.60
CA ILE A 127 7.05 -8.58 1.56
C ILE A 127 8.39 -7.86 1.70
N LYS A 128 8.38 -6.54 1.95
CA LYS A 128 9.60 -5.75 2.12
C LYS A 128 10.39 -6.21 3.34
N GLU A 129 9.72 -6.44 4.47
CA GLU A 129 10.36 -6.94 5.70
C GLU A 129 10.97 -8.32 5.48
N GLN A 130 10.26 -9.24 4.84
CA GLN A 130 10.78 -10.57 4.52
C GLN A 130 11.92 -10.54 3.50
N THR A 131 11.91 -9.58 2.57
CA THR A 131 13.03 -9.36 1.64
C THR A 131 14.30 -8.96 2.40
N VAL A 132 14.17 -8.09 3.39
CA VAL A 132 15.29 -7.67 4.25
C VAL A 132 15.82 -8.88 5.03
N VAL A 133 14.96 -9.62 5.72
CA VAL A 133 15.37 -10.82 6.48
C VAL A 133 16.09 -11.84 5.60
N ARG A 134 15.54 -12.14 4.42
CA ARG A 134 16.17 -13.07 3.47
C ARG A 134 17.55 -12.59 3.02
N ASN A 135 17.69 -11.30 2.72
CA ASN A 135 18.97 -10.73 2.31
C ASN A 135 19.98 -10.78 3.46
N ASP A 136 19.57 -10.43 4.68
CA ASP A 136 20.43 -10.50 5.87
C ASP A 136 20.92 -11.93 6.15
N LEU A 137 20.06 -12.95 5.99
CA LEU A 137 20.46 -14.35 6.12
C LEU A 137 21.44 -14.77 5.01
N ALA A 138 21.17 -14.39 3.76
CA ALA A 138 22.05 -14.69 2.63
C ALA A 138 23.44 -14.06 2.82
N ASP A 139 23.48 -12.81 3.28
CA ASP A 139 24.73 -12.12 3.60
C ASP A 139 25.41 -12.75 4.82
N GLY A 140 24.64 -13.20 5.82
CA GLY A 140 25.14 -13.95 6.96
C GLY A 140 25.87 -15.23 6.57
N ILE A 141 25.32 -15.99 5.61
CA ILE A 141 25.93 -17.20 5.04
C ILE A 141 27.14 -16.82 4.18
N ARG A 142 27.02 -15.84 3.29
CA ARG A 142 28.11 -15.36 2.42
C ARG A 142 29.32 -14.92 3.24
N ASN A 143 29.12 -14.24 4.36
CA ASN A 143 30.19 -13.83 5.25
C ASN A 143 30.93 -15.02 5.89
N ALA A 144 30.28 -16.17 6.06
CA ALA A 144 30.95 -17.39 6.52
C ALA A 144 31.94 -17.94 5.48
N ALA A 145 31.74 -17.67 4.18
CA ALA A 145 32.66 -18.08 3.13
C ALA A 145 34.04 -17.42 3.25
N ASN A 146 34.10 -16.24 3.87
CA ASN A 146 35.36 -15.53 4.14
C ASN A 146 36.17 -16.13 5.31
N LEU A 147 35.58 -17.05 6.09
CA LEU A 147 36.23 -17.70 7.24
C LEU A 147 36.94 -19.00 6.87
N THR A 148 36.83 -19.46 5.62
CA THR A 148 37.48 -20.68 5.14
C THR A 148 38.50 -20.36 4.04
N THR A 149 39.61 -21.09 4.06
CA THR A 149 40.64 -21.04 3.00
C THR A 149 40.42 -22.13 1.95
N ASP A 150 39.53 -23.08 2.22
CA ASP A 150 39.20 -24.18 1.30
C ASP A 150 38.26 -23.69 0.20
N VAL A 151 38.72 -23.78 -1.05
CA VAL A 151 38.00 -23.36 -2.26
C VAL A 151 36.67 -24.11 -2.41
N PHE A 152 36.63 -25.42 -2.11
CA PHE A 152 35.41 -26.22 -2.27
C PHE A 152 34.34 -25.87 -1.23
N LEU A 153 34.75 -25.62 0.02
CA LEU A 153 33.82 -25.14 1.05
C LEU A 153 33.35 -23.73 0.75
N LYS A 154 34.24 -22.85 0.30
CA LYS A 154 33.91 -21.48 -0.07
C LYS A 154 32.84 -21.44 -1.16
N ASP A 155 33.05 -22.18 -2.26
CA ASP A 155 32.10 -22.28 -3.37
C ASP A 155 30.74 -22.83 -2.90
N SER A 156 30.76 -23.82 -2.00
CA SER A 156 29.53 -24.41 -1.44
C SER A 156 28.73 -23.41 -0.59
N ILE A 157 29.41 -22.59 0.21
CA ILE A 157 28.78 -21.55 1.05
C ILE A 157 28.25 -20.41 0.17
N GLU A 158 29.01 -19.99 -0.85
CA GLU A 158 28.57 -18.95 -1.80
C GLU A 158 27.36 -19.40 -2.63
N SER A 159 27.34 -20.65 -3.10
CA SER A 159 26.18 -21.23 -3.80
C SER A 159 24.95 -21.22 -2.91
N LEU A 160 25.07 -21.64 -1.65
CA LEU A 160 23.97 -21.67 -0.69
C LEU A 160 23.43 -20.25 -0.39
N ALA A 161 24.33 -19.28 -0.23
CA ALA A 161 23.94 -17.88 -0.05
C ALA A 161 23.17 -17.35 -1.27
N ASN A 162 23.60 -17.72 -2.48
CA ASN A 162 22.88 -17.38 -3.72
C ASN A 162 21.50 -18.04 -3.77
N ASP A 163 21.41 -19.33 -3.47
CA ASP A 163 20.14 -20.07 -3.47
C ASP A 163 19.13 -19.43 -2.50
N LEU A 164 19.58 -19.00 -1.32
CA LEU A 164 18.75 -18.28 -0.36
C LEU A 164 18.39 -16.86 -0.85
N HIS A 165 19.33 -16.12 -1.43
CA HIS A 165 19.10 -14.77 -1.95
C HIS A 165 18.04 -14.75 -3.06
N TYR A 166 18.06 -15.74 -3.95
CA TYR A 166 17.11 -15.89 -5.04
C TYR A 166 15.86 -16.70 -4.67
N SER A 167 15.77 -17.21 -3.44
CA SER A 167 14.61 -17.95 -2.98
C SER A 167 13.34 -17.09 -2.89
N GLN A 168 12.19 -17.75 -2.99
CA GLN A 168 10.89 -17.09 -2.84
C GLN A 168 10.70 -16.52 -1.43
N ILE A 169 9.98 -15.41 -1.38
CA ILE A 169 9.58 -14.71 -0.15
C ILE A 169 8.22 -15.26 0.29
N SER A 170 8.08 -15.62 1.57
CA SER A 170 6.83 -16.13 2.14
C SER A 170 6.75 -15.83 3.64
N ASN A 171 5.54 -15.52 4.11
CA ASN A 171 5.26 -15.31 5.54
C ASN A 171 5.25 -16.61 6.35
N LYS A 172 5.29 -17.78 5.70
CA LYS A 172 5.26 -19.10 6.36
C LYS A 172 6.64 -19.69 6.60
N THR A 173 7.71 -18.93 6.38
CA THR A 173 9.10 -19.43 6.49
C THR A 173 9.82 -19.01 7.77
N SER A 174 9.17 -18.25 8.66
CA SER A 174 9.83 -17.66 9.85
C SER A 174 10.57 -18.70 10.71
N GLU A 175 9.97 -19.86 10.93
CA GLU A 175 10.60 -20.95 11.70
C GLU A 175 11.89 -21.45 11.02
N PHE A 176 11.90 -21.54 9.68
CA PHE A 176 13.09 -21.90 8.92
C PHE A 176 14.13 -20.78 8.92
N ASP A 177 13.70 -19.52 8.92
CA ASP A 177 14.59 -18.36 8.97
C ASP A 177 15.39 -18.36 10.29
N ASP A 178 14.74 -18.65 11.43
CA ASP A 178 15.40 -18.80 12.74
C ASP A 178 16.37 -19.98 12.77
N MET A 179 15.96 -21.13 12.21
CA MET A 179 16.82 -22.32 12.11
C MET A 179 18.05 -22.06 11.23
N ILE A 180 17.88 -21.39 10.08
CA ILE A 180 18.97 -21.02 9.18
C ILE A 180 19.94 -20.08 9.90
N HIS A 181 19.44 -19.09 10.65
CA HIS A 181 20.30 -18.19 11.42
C HIS A 181 21.12 -18.94 12.48
N SER A 182 20.49 -19.85 13.23
CA SER A 182 21.15 -20.68 14.24
C SER A 182 22.25 -21.57 13.63
N VAL A 183 21.94 -22.30 12.55
CA VAL A 183 22.91 -23.17 11.88
C VAL A 183 24.02 -22.37 11.20
N THR A 184 23.74 -21.16 10.70
CA THR A 184 24.77 -20.27 10.16
C THR A 184 25.79 -19.87 11.24
N ASN A 185 25.36 -19.65 12.47
CA ASN A 185 26.27 -19.37 13.58
C ASN A 185 27.09 -20.60 13.99
N GLN A 186 26.50 -21.80 13.95
CA GLN A 186 27.21 -23.07 14.17
C GLN A 186 28.27 -23.30 13.09
N LEU A 187 27.93 -23.04 11.82
CA LEU A 187 28.89 -23.08 10.70
C LEU A 187 30.06 -22.12 10.92
N LYS A 188 29.80 -20.87 11.32
CA LYS A 188 30.87 -19.90 11.63
C LYS A 188 31.77 -20.39 12.75
N GLN A 189 31.22 -20.99 13.81
CA GLN A 189 32.01 -21.55 14.92
C GLN A 189 32.87 -22.74 14.48
N ALA A 190 32.33 -23.65 13.66
CA ALA A 190 33.08 -24.78 13.12
C ALA A 190 34.26 -24.31 12.24
N LEU A 191 34.02 -23.31 11.38
CA LEU A 191 35.06 -22.71 10.53
C LEU A 191 36.16 -22.01 11.35
N LEU A 192 35.79 -21.25 12.40
CA LEU A 192 36.76 -20.61 13.30
C LEU A 192 37.58 -21.63 14.11
N SER A 193 36.99 -22.78 14.43
CA SER A 193 37.66 -23.87 15.16
C SER A 193 38.47 -24.79 14.25
N ASN A 194 38.51 -24.49 12.93
CA ASN A 194 39.15 -25.30 11.88
C ASN A 194 38.61 -26.75 11.81
N ASP A 195 37.37 -26.97 12.23
CA ASP A 195 36.67 -28.25 12.12
C ASP A 195 35.98 -28.37 10.76
N ILE A 196 36.75 -28.88 9.79
CA ILE A 196 36.32 -28.99 8.39
C ILE A 196 35.18 -30.00 8.22
N GLU A 197 35.15 -31.09 8.99
CA GLU A 197 34.10 -32.10 8.91
C GLU A 197 32.80 -31.60 9.55
N GLY A 198 32.89 -30.90 10.69
CA GLY A 198 31.76 -30.19 11.29
C GLY A 198 31.18 -29.13 10.35
N ALA A 199 32.04 -28.34 9.68
CA ALA A 199 31.60 -27.33 8.72
C ALA A 199 30.86 -27.93 7.52
N LYS A 200 31.32 -29.07 6.97
CA LYS A 200 30.62 -29.79 5.90
C LYS A 200 29.25 -30.30 6.35
N ALA A 201 29.16 -30.82 7.58
CA ALA A 201 27.89 -31.29 8.14
C ALA A 201 26.86 -30.15 8.25
N GLU A 202 27.28 -28.98 8.74
CA GLU A 202 26.39 -27.82 8.88
C GLU A 202 26.01 -27.20 7.52
N ILE A 203 26.89 -27.24 6.51
CA ILE A 203 26.54 -26.84 5.13
C ILE A 203 25.44 -27.76 4.57
N ASN A 204 25.55 -29.07 4.75
CA ASN A 204 24.54 -30.02 4.29
C ASN A 204 23.20 -29.80 5.01
N ARG A 205 23.25 -29.50 6.30
CA ARG A 205 22.06 -29.15 7.09
C ARG A 205 21.41 -27.86 6.59
N LEU A 206 22.19 -26.82 6.31
CA LEU A 206 21.70 -25.57 5.73
C LEU A 206 21.08 -25.80 4.34
N LYS A 207 21.71 -26.60 3.47
CA LYS A 207 21.14 -26.96 2.16
C LYS A 207 19.75 -27.59 2.33
N GLY A 208 19.59 -28.51 3.27
CA GLY A 208 18.30 -29.11 3.61
C GLY A 208 17.27 -28.07 4.06
N LEU A 209 17.65 -27.17 4.98
CA LEU A 209 16.77 -26.13 5.50
C LEU A 209 16.34 -25.12 4.42
N VAL A 210 17.26 -24.69 3.55
CA VAL A 210 16.96 -23.78 2.43
C VAL A 210 16.02 -24.45 1.42
N ALA A 211 16.20 -25.74 1.14
CA ALA A 211 15.30 -26.51 0.28
C ALA A 211 13.89 -26.66 0.89
N CYS A 212 13.79 -27.00 2.18
CA CYS A 212 12.51 -27.07 2.89
C CYS A 212 11.81 -25.72 2.93
N ARG A 213 12.55 -24.64 3.19
CA ARG A 213 12.07 -23.26 3.14
C ARG A 213 11.48 -22.94 1.76
N ALA A 214 12.18 -23.29 0.68
CA ALA A 214 11.71 -23.06 -0.69
C ALA A 214 10.44 -23.86 -1.03
N GLN A 215 10.33 -25.10 -0.52
CA GLN A 215 9.12 -25.93 -0.67
C GLN A 215 7.93 -25.36 0.10
N GLN A 216 8.17 -24.81 1.30
CA GLN A 216 7.13 -24.19 2.10
C GLN A 216 6.66 -22.86 1.50
N ALA A 217 7.59 -22.07 0.95
CA ALA A 217 7.27 -20.86 0.22
C ALA A 217 6.40 -21.12 -1.01
N THR A 218 6.64 -22.22 -1.74
CA THR A 218 5.84 -22.62 -2.91
C THR A 218 4.46 -23.19 -2.57
N ARG A 219 4.33 -23.94 -1.47
CA ARG A 219 3.04 -24.46 -0.96
C ARG A 219 2.14 -23.39 -0.32
N GLY A 220 2.69 -22.21 -0.06
CA GLY A 220 1.98 -21.12 0.60
C GLY A 220 1.05 -20.30 -0.31
N ARG A 221 1.10 -20.51 -1.63
CA ARG A 221 0.16 -19.93 -2.63
C ARG A 221 -1.17 -20.67 -2.63
#